data_AF-A0AA89BW64-F1
#
_entry.id   AF-A0AA89BW64-F1
#
_cell.length_a   1.000
_cell.length_b   1.000
_cell.length_c   1.000
_cell.angle_alpha   90.00
_cell.angle_beta   90.00
_cell.angle_gamma   90.00
#
_symmetry.space_group_name_H-M   'P 1'
#
loop_
_entity.id
_entity.type
_entity.pdbx_description
1 polymer ?
#
loop_
_entity_poly.entity_id
_entity_poly.type
_entity_poly.pdbx_seq_one_letter_code
_entity_poly.pdbx_strand_id
1 'polypeptide(L)'
;LFADWSVQVCGQLIDFETVPTHDLADILMRFYCSAKPQKNEKGKEEYHKNTLKNIRAGINRHLQNIGRNINIVSDTEFKAANRVFSGLLKERVKSGASLPTKHKEIINMDDMNAIRQYFLAASDNPVVLRHFVWFSIAFHFVTRGNETHFQLTPHSFSFQSDNQGEFVMLVH
;
A
#
# COMPACT_ATOMS: atom_id res chain seq x y z
N LEU A 1 -6.78 2.85 -16.23
CA LEU A 1 -7.64 1.76 -15.71
C LEU A 1 -9.13 2.06 -15.84
N PHE A 2 -9.72 2.97 -15.05
CA PHE A 2 -11.18 3.21 -15.12
C PHE A 2 -11.59 3.80 -16.48
N ALA A 3 -10.84 4.77 -17.00
CA ALA A 3 -11.05 5.33 -18.33
C ALA A 3 -10.96 4.26 -19.43
N ASP A 4 -9.92 3.43 -19.42
CA ASP A 4 -9.76 2.34 -20.38
C ASP A 4 -10.92 1.34 -20.29
N TRP A 5 -11.29 0.97 -19.06
CA TRP A 5 -12.42 0.09 -18.80
C TRP A 5 -13.73 0.68 -19.30
N SER A 6 -13.97 1.98 -19.10
CA SER A 6 -15.23 2.60 -19.50
C SER A 6 -15.37 2.62 -21.02
N VAL A 7 -14.29 2.91 -21.74
CA VAL A 7 -14.28 2.81 -23.21
C VAL A 7 -14.55 1.37 -23.66
N GLN A 8 -13.91 0.39 -23.03
CA GLN A 8 -14.06 -1.03 -23.40
C GLN A 8 -15.43 -1.61 -23.08
N VAL A 9 -16.03 -1.25 -21.94
CA VAL A 9 -17.24 -1.89 -21.40
C VAL A 9 -18.49 -1.04 -21.58
N CYS A 10 -18.36 0.28 -21.47
CA CYS A 10 -19.46 1.22 -21.68
C CYS A 10 -19.47 1.81 -23.10
N GLY A 11 -18.43 1.56 -23.91
CA GLY A 11 -18.31 2.11 -25.27
C GLY A 11 -17.94 3.60 -25.31
N GLN A 12 -17.74 4.24 -24.16
CA GLN A 12 -17.45 5.66 -24.07
C GLN A 12 -16.65 6.02 -22.81
N LEU A 13 -15.97 7.16 -22.86
CA LEU A 13 -15.36 7.73 -21.68
C LEU A 13 -16.44 8.30 -20.77
N ILE A 14 -16.41 7.95 -19.49
CA ILE A 14 -17.31 8.56 -18.50
C ILE A 14 -16.64 9.83 -17.98
N ASP A 15 -17.33 10.95 -18.19
CA ASP A 15 -16.93 12.22 -17.62
C ASP A 15 -17.38 12.31 -16.15
N PHE A 16 -16.40 12.30 -15.24
CA PHE A 16 -16.67 12.37 -13.82
C PHE A 16 -17.20 13.73 -13.36
N GLU A 17 -17.00 14.81 -14.12
CA GLU A 17 -17.52 16.13 -13.78
C GLU A 17 -19.03 16.19 -13.96
N THR A 18 -19.55 15.61 -15.05
CA THR A 18 -20.93 15.80 -15.47
C THR A 18 -21.85 14.60 -15.22
N VAL A 19 -21.31 13.39 -15.03
CA VAL A 19 -22.13 12.18 -14.84
C VAL A 19 -23.11 12.32 -13.65
N PRO A 20 -24.41 12.01 -13.80
CA PRO A 20 -25.34 12.03 -12.68
C PRO A 20 -24.93 11.06 -11.56
N THR A 21 -25.22 11.41 -10.30
CA THR A 21 -24.79 10.61 -9.13
C THR A 21 -25.34 9.18 -9.16
N HIS A 22 -26.59 9.00 -9.60
CA HIS A 22 -27.22 7.69 -9.70
C HIS A 22 -26.57 6.83 -10.80
N ASP A 23 -26.31 7.41 -11.98
CA ASP A 23 -25.60 6.75 -13.07
C ASP A 23 -24.19 6.35 -12.64
N LEU A 24 -23.49 7.24 -11.93
CA LEU A 24 -22.17 6.97 -11.40
C LEU A 24 -22.19 5.79 -10.41
N ALA A 25 -23.21 5.67 -9.57
CA ALA A 25 -23.35 4.54 -8.65
C ALA A 25 -23.48 3.20 -9.42
N ASP A 26 -24.31 3.16 -10.47
CA ASP A 26 -24.49 1.98 -11.30
C ASP A 26 -23.24 1.63 -12.12
N ILE A 27 -22.56 2.64 -12.67
CA ILE A 27 -21.29 2.47 -13.39
C ILE A 27 -20.23 1.91 -12.46
N LEU A 28 -20.09 2.45 -11.25
CA LEU A 28 -19.11 1.96 -10.26
C LEU A 28 -19.41 0.52 -9.83
N MET A 29 -20.68 0.18 -9.64
CA MET A 29 -21.11 -1.19 -9.35
C MET A 29 -20.65 -2.16 -10.45
N ARG A 30 -20.89 -1.82 -11.73
CA ARG A 30 -20.43 -2.61 -12.88
C ARG A 30 -18.92 -2.67 -12.97
N PHE A 31 -18.24 -1.55 -12.74
CA PHE A 31 -16.78 -1.45 -12.76
C PHE A 31 -16.14 -2.40 -11.76
N TYR A 32 -16.61 -2.41 -10.50
CA TYR A 32 -16.03 -3.28 -9.48
C TYR A 32 -16.13 -4.76 -9.84
N CYS A 33 -17.24 -5.19 -10.44
CA CYS A 33 -17.45 -6.59 -10.80
C CYS A 33 -16.70 -7.03 -12.07
N SER A 34 -16.49 -6.11 -13.03
CA SER A 34 -15.97 -6.45 -14.37
C SER A 34 -14.54 -6.00 -14.61
N ALA A 35 -13.98 -5.10 -13.79
CA ALA A 35 -12.60 -4.68 -13.93
C ALA A 35 -11.65 -5.86 -13.67
N LYS A 36 -10.75 -6.10 -14.63
CA LYS A 36 -9.77 -7.18 -14.58
C LYS A 36 -8.35 -6.58 -14.60
N PRO A 37 -7.37 -7.22 -13.95
CA PRO A 37 -5.96 -6.88 -14.15
C PRO A 37 -5.64 -6.96 -15.65
N GLN A 38 -4.75 -6.10 -16.14
CA GLN A 38 -4.11 -6.38 -17.42
C GLN A 38 -3.44 -7.76 -17.30
N LYS A 39 -3.53 -8.56 -18.36
CA LYS A 39 -2.88 -9.87 -18.45
C LYS A 39 -1.37 -9.67 -18.38
N ASN A 40 -0.84 -9.54 -17.17
CA ASN A 40 0.59 -9.52 -16.93
C ASN A 40 1.02 -10.96 -16.62
N GLU A 41 2.31 -11.22 -16.75
CA GLU A 41 3.04 -12.51 -16.72
C GLU A 41 2.65 -13.52 -15.62
N LYS A 42 1.83 -13.14 -14.64
CA LYS A 42 1.36 -13.97 -13.52
C LYS A 42 -0.04 -14.54 -13.70
N GLY A 43 -0.67 -14.38 -14.88
CA GLY A 43 -1.96 -14.98 -15.21
C GLY A 43 -3.11 -14.59 -14.26
N LYS A 44 -3.02 -13.45 -13.57
CA LYS A 44 -4.03 -13.04 -12.60
C LYS A 44 -5.32 -12.62 -13.29
N GLU A 45 -6.37 -13.39 -13.06
CA GLU A 45 -7.69 -13.11 -13.61
C GLU A 45 -8.49 -12.12 -12.75
N GLU A 46 -8.07 -11.82 -11.52
CA GLU A 46 -8.86 -11.01 -10.59
C GLU A 46 -7.99 -10.08 -9.73
N TYR A 47 -8.55 -8.91 -9.42
CA TYR A 47 -7.91 -7.99 -8.49
C TYR A 47 -8.00 -8.48 -7.05
N HIS A 48 -6.89 -8.30 -6.33
CA HIS A 48 -6.86 -8.49 -4.88
C HIS A 48 -7.77 -7.47 -4.18
N LYS A 49 -8.39 -7.84 -3.05
CA LYS A 49 -9.33 -6.99 -2.28
C LYS A 49 -8.74 -5.63 -1.90
N ASN A 50 -7.45 -5.59 -1.55
CA ASN A 50 -6.75 -4.34 -1.22
C ASN A 50 -6.56 -3.45 -2.45
N THR A 51 -6.31 -4.03 -3.61
CA THR A 51 -6.25 -3.28 -4.87
C THR A 51 -7.59 -2.63 -5.18
N LEU A 52 -8.69 -3.38 -5.05
CA LEU A 52 -10.05 -2.85 -5.23
C LEU A 52 -10.36 -1.71 -4.25
N LYS A 53 -9.99 -1.85 -2.97
CA LYS A 53 -10.15 -0.76 -1.97
C LYS A 53 -9.35 0.49 -2.35
N ASN A 54 -8.11 0.33 -2.80
CA ASN A 54 -7.26 1.43 -3.22
C ASN A 54 -7.80 2.11 -4.48
N ILE A 55 -8.31 1.35 -5.45
CA ILE A 55 -8.98 1.91 -6.64
C ILE A 55 -10.19 2.77 -6.22
N ARG A 56 -11.06 2.25 -5.35
CA ARG A 56 -12.21 3.02 -4.83
C ARG A 56 -11.76 4.30 -4.12
N ALA A 57 -10.73 4.22 -3.26
CA ALA A 57 -10.20 5.40 -2.58
C ALA A 57 -9.62 6.43 -3.57
N GLY A 58 -8.93 5.96 -4.61
CA GLY A 58 -8.40 6.80 -5.69
C GLY A 58 -9.50 7.52 -6.47
N ILE A 59 -10.58 6.82 -6.83
CA ILE A 59 -11.75 7.40 -7.50
C ILE A 59 -12.41 8.44 -6.58
N ASN A 60 -12.66 8.10 -5.32
CA ASN A 60 -13.28 9.02 -4.37
C ASN A 60 -12.47 10.31 -4.20
N ARG A 61 -11.15 10.18 -4.04
CA ARG A 61 -10.24 11.34 -3.98
C ARG A 61 -10.26 12.15 -5.26
N HIS A 62 -10.30 11.52 -6.42
CA HIS A 62 -10.37 12.23 -7.69
C HIS A 62 -11.66 13.06 -7.82
N LEU A 63 -12.82 12.49 -7.44
CA LEU A 63 -14.09 13.21 -7.41
C LEU A 63 -14.03 14.45 -6.50
N GLN A 64 -13.42 14.32 -5.32
CA GLN A 64 -13.20 15.45 -4.42
C GLN A 64 -12.28 16.51 -5.03
N ASN A 65 -11.19 16.10 -5.68
CA ASN A 65 -10.23 17.01 -6.31
C ASN A 65 -10.85 17.83 -7.47
N ILE A 66 -11.81 17.27 -8.19
CA ILE A 66 -12.56 17.97 -9.25
C ILE A 66 -13.78 18.75 -8.71
N GLY A 67 -13.90 18.89 -7.38
CA GLY A 67 -14.93 19.71 -6.76
C GLY A 67 -16.32 19.08 -6.68
N ARG A 68 -16.46 17.77 -6.94
CA ARG A 68 -17.75 17.08 -6.83
C ARG A 68 -18.09 16.86 -5.35
N ASN A 69 -19.22 17.40 -4.91
CA ASN A 69 -19.72 17.24 -3.54
C ASN A 69 -20.44 15.89 -3.35
N ILE A 70 -19.70 14.80 -3.53
CA ILE A 70 -20.18 13.42 -3.34
C ILE A 70 -19.09 12.58 -2.67
N ASN A 71 -19.52 11.58 -1.90
CA ASN A 71 -18.66 10.58 -1.29
C ASN A 71 -19.17 9.18 -1.60
N ILE A 72 -18.48 8.51 -2.53
CA ILE A 72 -18.89 7.19 -3.05
C ILE A 72 -18.81 6.07 -1.98
N VAL A 73 -18.18 6.35 -0.83
CA VAL A 73 -18.02 5.39 0.26
C VAL A 73 -19.17 5.47 1.28
N SER A 74 -19.70 6.66 1.54
CA SER A 74 -20.69 6.88 2.62
C SER A 74 -22.07 7.32 2.14
N ASP A 75 -22.17 7.97 0.99
CA ASP A 75 -23.41 8.60 0.57
C ASP A 75 -24.49 7.56 0.21
N THR A 76 -25.74 7.96 0.43
CA THR A 76 -26.90 7.06 0.35
C THR A 76 -27.13 6.48 -1.04
N GLU A 77 -26.81 7.25 -2.05
CA GLU A 77 -26.90 6.98 -3.48
C GLU A 77 -26.01 5.80 -3.87
N PHE A 78 -24.91 5.59 -3.15
CA PHE A 78 -23.95 4.52 -3.40
C PHE A 78 -24.19 3.27 -2.53
N LYS A 79 -25.26 3.22 -1.71
CA LYS A 79 -25.52 2.06 -0.83
C LYS A 79 -25.60 0.74 -1.60
N ALA A 80 -26.26 0.73 -2.76
CA ALA A 80 -26.36 -0.47 -3.59
C ALA A 80 -24.97 -0.91 -4.11
N ALA A 81 -24.24 0.02 -4.73
CA ALA A 81 -22.87 -0.22 -5.20
C ALA A 81 -21.94 -0.70 -4.08
N ASN A 82 -22.04 -0.12 -2.87
CA ASN A 82 -21.25 -0.50 -1.71
C ASN A 82 -21.60 -1.88 -1.15
N ARG A 83 -22.87 -2.31 -1.22
CA ARG A 83 -23.26 -3.69 -0.87
C ARG A 83 -22.64 -4.69 -1.85
N VAL A 84 -22.73 -4.42 -3.15
CA VAL A 84 -22.11 -5.27 -4.19
C VAL A 84 -20.60 -5.31 -4.03
N PHE A 85 -19.95 -4.16 -3.84
CA PHE A 85 -18.52 -4.09 -3.58
C PHE A 85 -18.12 -4.91 -2.36
N SER A 86 -18.85 -4.80 -1.26
CA SER A 86 -18.58 -5.57 -0.04
C SER A 86 -18.77 -7.08 -0.27
N GLY A 87 -19.78 -7.48 -1.03
CA GLY A 87 -20.00 -8.86 -1.46
C GLY A 87 -18.84 -9.40 -2.29
N LEU A 88 -18.40 -8.62 -3.29
CA LEU A 88 -17.23 -8.92 -4.11
C LEU A 88 -15.97 -9.11 -3.26
N LEU A 89 -15.69 -8.21 -2.30
CA LEU A 89 -14.51 -8.36 -1.45
C LEU A 89 -14.53 -9.64 -0.61
N LYS A 90 -15.71 -10.07 -0.14
CA LYS A 90 -15.88 -11.34 0.58
C LYS A 90 -15.68 -12.53 -0.36
N GLU A 91 -16.24 -12.46 -1.56
CA GLU A 91 -16.09 -13.49 -2.60
C GLU A 91 -14.61 -13.68 -2.96
N ARG A 92 -13.84 -12.59 -3.17
CA ARG A 92 -12.40 -12.67 -3.47
C ARG A 92 -11.58 -13.37 -2.38
N VAL A 93 -11.98 -13.24 -1.12
CA VAL A 93 -11.35 -13.98 -0.01
C VAL A 93 -11.76 -15.44 -0.07
N LYS A 94 -13.04 -15.73 -0.29
CA LYS A 94 -13.59 -17.08 -0.36
C LYS A 94 -13.03 -17.89 -1.54
N SER A 95 -12.83 -17.27 -2.70
CA SER A 95 -12.28 -17.91 -3.90
C SER A 95 -10.75 -18.07 -3.88
N GLY A 96 -10.06 -17.50 -2.89
CA GLY A 96 -8.61 -17.51 -2.81
C GLY A 96 -7.91 -16.46 -3.69
N ALA A 97 -8.66 -15.67 -4.48
CA ALA A 97 -8.10 -14.55 -5.26
C ALA A 97 -7.48 -13.45 -4.37
N SER A 98 -7.87 -13.40 -3.10
CA SER A 98 -7.33 -12.50 -2.08
C SER A 98 -6.84 -13.23 -0.85
N LEU A 99 -5.68 -13.87 -0.98
CA LEU A 99 -4.97 -14.48 0.13
C LEU A 99 -4.62 -13.45 1.23
N PRO A 100 -4.55 -13.89 2.50
CA PRO A 100 -4.00 -13.06 3.57
C PRO A 100 -2.61 -12.53 3.22
N THR A 101 -2.25 -11.39 3.80
CA THR A 101 -0.89 -10.86 3.68
C THR A 101 0.09 -11.91 4.20
N LYS A 102 0.95 -12.43 3.32
CA LYS A 102 2.08 -13.27 3.73
C LYS A 102 3.09 -12.35 4.42
N HIS A 103 3.27 -12.53 5.72
CA HIS A 103 4.32 -11.85 6.45
C HIS A 103 5.70 -12.34 5.98
N LYS A 104 6.70 -11.47 6.04
CA LYS A 104 8.09 -11.87 5.77
C LYS A 104 8.52 -12.89 6.82
N GLU A 105 9.40 -13.80 6.41
CA GLU A 105 10.00 -14.75 7.34
C GLU A 105 10.82 -14.02 8.39
N ILE A 106 10.86 -14.60 9.59
CA ILE A 106 11.67 -14.07 10.68
C ILE A 106 13.14 -14.26 10.30
N ILE A 107 13.97 -13.25 10.56
CA ILE A 107 15.42 -13.39 10.41
C ILE A 107 15.88 -14.37 11.50
N ASN A 108 16.33 -15.56 11.09
CA ASN A 108 16.74 -16.59 12.02
C ASN A 108 18.16 -16.31 12.56
N MET A 109 18.60 -17.12 13.53
CA MET A 109 19.93 -16.93 14.14
C MET A 109 21.08 -17.14 13.15
N ASP A 110 20.95 -18.05 12.18
CA ASP A 110 21.99 -18.30 11.19
C ASP A 110 22.14 -17.11 10.24
N ASP A 111 21.03 -16.53 9.79
CA ASP A 111 21.00 -15.29 9.02
C ASP A 111 21.58 -14.13 9.84
N MET A 112 21.22 -14.00 11.11
CA MET A 112 21.79 -12.99 12.00
C MET A 112 23.30 -13.16 12.17
N ASN A 113 23.80 -14.39 12.24
CA ASN A 113 25.23 -14.68 12.32
C ASN A 113 25.94 -14.31 11.01
N ALA A 114 25.36 -14.63 9.85
CA ALA A 114 25.91 -14.23 8.56
C ALA A 114 25.95 -12.70 8.40
N ILE A 115 24.89 -12.00 8.82
CA ILE A 115 24.82 -10.54 8.85
C ILE A 115 25.92 -9.96 9.75
N ARG A 116 26.12 -10.51 10.95
CA ARG A 116 27.19 -10.10 11.87
C ARG A 116 28.58 -10.30 11.27
N GLN A 117 28.82 -11.45 10.63
CA GLN A 117 30.09 -11.73 9.96
C GLN A 117 30.35 -10.74 8.81
N TYR A 118 29.33 -10.43 8.02
CA TYR A 118 29.43 -9.43 6.96
C TYR A 118 29.85 -8.05 7.51
N PHE A 119 29.34 -7.65 8.68
CA PHE A 119 29.65 -6.36 9.30
C PHE A 119 31.03 -6.28 9.97
N LEU A 120 31.77 -7.39 10.11
CA LEU A 120 33.14 -7.34 10.63
C LEU A 120 34.07 -6.47 9.77
N ALA A 121 33.77 -6.32 8.47
CA ALA A 121 34.53 -5.47 7.57
C ALA A 121 34.11 -3.99 7.60
N ALA A 122 33.19 -3.57 8.48
CA ALA A 122 32.67 -2.20 8.50
C ALA A 122 33.74 -1.15 8.85
N SER A 123 34.73 -1.49 9.67
CA SER A 123 35.84 -0.59 10.03
C SER A 123 36.67 -0.16 8.82
N ASP A 124 36.87 -1.09 7.88
CA ASP A 124 37.83 -0.95 6.79
C ASP A 124 37.16 -0.77 5.42
N ASN A 125 35.83 -0.90 5.36
CA ASN A 125 35.07 -0.77 4.13
C ASN A 125 33.88 0.20 4.31
N PRO A 126 33.92 1.40 3.69
CA PRO A 126 32.87 2.40 3.84
C PRO A 126 31.50 1.96 3.30
N VAL A 127 31.46 1.03 2.34
CA VAL A 127 30.21 0.46 1.85
C VAL A 127 29.58 -0.46 2.89
N VAL A 128 30.39 -1.29 3.53
CA VAL A 128 29.94 -2.19 4.61
C VAL A 128 29.49 -1.37 5.82
N LEU A 129 30.23 -0.31 6.17
CA LEU A 129 29.83 0.64 7.22
C LEU A 129 28.44 1.22 6.94
N ARG A 130 28.19 1.67 5.70
CA ARG A 130 26.87 2.20 5.32
C ARG A 130 25.76 1.17 5.48
N HIS A 131 26.00 -0.09 5.10
CA HIS A 131 25.02 -1.17 5.28
C HIS A 131 24.77 -1.47 6.76
N PHE A 132 25.83 -1.48 7.58
CA PHE A 132 25.72 -1.66 9.04
C PHE A 132 24.87 -0.57 9.69
N VAL A 133 25.13 0.71 9.36
CA VAL A 133 24.37 1.84 9.89
C VAL A 133 22.90 1.74 9.45
N TRP A 134 22.65 1.49 8.17
CA TRP A 134 21.28 1.33 7.66
C TRP A 134 20.54 0.17 8.34
N PHE A 135 21.18 -0.99 8.49
CA PHE A 135 20.60 -2.15 9.16
C PHE A 135 20.32 -1.86 10.63
N SER A 136 21.26 -1.26 11.34
CA SER A 136 21.10 -0.93 12.77
C SER A 136 19.93 0.01 13.00
N ILE A 137 19.78 1.04 12.16
CA ILE A 137 18.62 1.95 12.22
C ILE A 137 17.32 1.18 11.95
N ALA A 138 17.27 0.41 10.84
CA ALA A 138 16.08 -0.34 10.45
C ALA A 138 15.64 -1.36 11.53
N PHE A 139 16.61 -2.07 12.11
CA PHE A 139 16.39 -3.16 13.04
C PHE A 139 15.98 -2.66 14.42
N HIS A 140 16.64 -1.61 14.94
CA HIS A 140 16.39 -1.11 16.28
C HIS A 140 15.22 -0.11 16.38
N PHE A 141 14.99 0.70 15.33
CA PHE A 141 13.94 1.73 15.37
C PHE A 141 12.67 1.37 14.58
N VAL A 142 12.67 0.23 13.87
CA VAL A 142 11.49 -0.31 13.13
C VAL A 142 10.83 0.75 12.25
N THR A 143 11.67 1.54 11.57
CA THR A 143 11.25 2.67 10.76
C THR A 143 10.55 2.20 9.48
N ARG A 144 9.46 2.89 9.09
CA ARG A 144 8.66 2.51 7.92
C ARG A 144 9.40 2.91 6.64
N GLY A 145 10.20 1.99 6.10
CA GLY A 145 10.77 2.05 4.76
C GLY A 145 11.52 3.35 4.41
N ASN A 146 11.66 3.59 3.11
CA ASN A 146 12.49 4.70 2.58
C ASN A 146 12.00 6.10 2.99
N GLU A 147 10.69 6.29 3.21
CA GLU A 147 10.13 7.62 3.54
C GLU A 147 10.67 8.14 4.88
N THR A 148 10.83 7.25 5.87
CA THR A 148 11.37 7.65 7.18
C THR A 148 12.89 7.79 7.11
N HIS A 149 13.58 6.84 6.47
CA HIS A 149 15.04 6.81 6.46
C HIS A 149 15.65 8.01 5.71
N PHE A 150 15.02 8.48 4.64
CA PHE A 150 15.53 9.60 3.86
C PHE A 150 15.47 10.94 4.61
N GLN A 151 14.59 11.07 5.59
CA GLN A 151 14.42 12.28 6.39
C GLN A 151 15.34 12.32 7.61
N LEU A 152 16.04 11.22 7.92
CA LEU A 152 16.93 11.14 9.07
C LEU A 152 18.17 12.00 8.84
N THR A 153 18.47 12.82 9.84
CA THR A 153 19.69 13.63 9.90
C THR A 153 20.49 13.23 11.14
N PRO A 154 21.75 13.69 11.29
CA PRO A 154 22.48 13.48 12.53
C PRO A 154 21.75 14.00 13.77
N HIS A 155 20.89 15.02 13.63
CA HIS A 155 20.09 15.58 14.73
C HIS A 155 18.82 14.76 15.06
N SER A 156 18.48 13.77 14.24
CA SER A 156 17.37 12.85 14.52
C SER A 156 17.70 11.87 15.66
N PHE A 157 18.95 11.85 16.13
CA PHE A 157 19.44 10.92 17.16
C PHE A 157 19.95 11.66 18.39
N SER A 158 19.50 11.20 19.57
CA SER A 158 20.00 11.63 20.88
C SER A 158 20.66 10.45 21.56
N PHE A 159 21.95 10.59 21.90
CA PHE A 159 22.70 9.60 22.64
C PHE A 159 22.61 9.91 24.14
N GLN A 160 22.24 8.91 24.92
CA GLN A 160 22.02 9.02 26.35
C GLN A 160 22.62 7.82 27.08
N SER A 161 22.72 7.91 28.40
CA SER A 161 23.22 6.82 29.23
C SER A 161 22.35 6.66 30.46
N ASP A 162 22.14 5.42 30.88
CA ASP A 162 21.49 5.08 32.14
C ASP A 162 22.35 4.10 32.95
N ASN A 163 21.78 3.53 34.01
CA ASN A 163 22.46 2.56 34.88
C ASN A 163 22.79 1.23 34.16
N GLN A 164 22.27 1.00 32.95
CA GLN A 164 22.48 -0.20 32.14
C GLN A 164 23.46 0.02 30.98
N GLY A 165 23.70 1.27 30.58
CA GLY A 165 24.73 1.62 29.61
C GLY A 165 24.32 2.79 28.70
N GLU A 166 25.00 2.88 27.55
CA GLU A 166 24.68 3.87 26.52
C GLU A 166 23.57 3.38 25.60
N PHE A 167 22.65 4.27 25.25
CA PHE A 167 21.57 4.01 24.31
C PHE A 167 21.32 5.22 23.42
N VAL A 168 20.65 4.98 22.29
CA VAL A 168 20.29 6.01 21.32
C VAL A 168 18.78 6.09 21.18
N MET A 169 18.24 7.30 21.20
CA MET A 169 16.83 7.59 20.96
C MET A 169 16.64 8.33 19.64
N LEU A 170 15.51 8.06 19.00
CA LEU A 170 15.05 8.82 17.85
C LEU A 170 14.21 10.00 18.35
N VAL A 171 14.65 11.23 18.09
CA VAL A 171 14.10 12.47 18.72
C VAL A 171 13.44 13.41 17.70
N HIS A 172 12.78 12.81 16.71
CA HIS A 172 12.26 13.42 15.48
C HIS A 172 11.67 14.84 15.59
#